data_AF-A0A1F5H7C3-F1
#
_entry.id   AF-A0A1F5H7C3-F1
#
_cell.length_a   1.000
_cell.length_b   1.000
_cell.length_c   1.000
_cell.angle_alpha   90.00
_cell.angle_beta   90.00
_cell.angle_gamma   90.00
#
_symmetry.space_group_name_H-M   'P 1'
#
loop_
_entity.id
_entity.type
_entity.pdbx_description
1 polymer ?
#
loop_
_entity_poly.entity_id
_entity_poly.type
_entity_poly.pdbx_seq_one_letter_code
_entity_poly.pdbx_strand_id
1 'polypeptide(L)'
;METKKEQIPDKNIQREDIHRRGGLILEKARMFLRETPLVLERPWDRADIERIRAFFVEAAPFAHHEVFPDFWEHSLLAAIYARKLAESAEVGELDPSEAEALALCHDLGRLVVPSEYGLNDIVAELAAKRIGIKKDETGKEPPLARILGVFSPAIRGVFDLSVPQRLLQVADYLGRFKKGQEDKVLITTEDLPFLSSRGYRDSAWAIARASLRALRQPGKEKWVNSLVVEDVRWLQKEFGIDFGKLRDEVLAEFNRDDNQGWLLSARHAQESLNRDIDIQLGRPKIKFIVFDVGGVLIETIEPDLEQLISRQLNLDTSKVHEAFSIFYSKEMMAAEITEEKLLKMFLGRLGVSMTSMEDFRGLFAHPEICKSIAGMQNLIADIANKSEITLMVFSDSILPLAKSVSGGVLALYPRLSPDRVFISSVLKSSKMGGDAYAKILEQFGNPDPQTVLFVDDKLTYSSAARIKFNMRGFTFEGDAAKGEASAQRLKRELASAQIL
;
A
#
# COMPACT_ATOMS: atom_id res chain seq x y z
N MET A 1 -9.19 9.48 -29.49
CA MET A 1 -8.43 8.84 -28.40
C MET A 1 -6.97 9.26 -28.57
N GLU A 2 -6.60 10.39 -27.97
CA GLU A 2 -5.19 10.74 -27.83
C GLU A 2 -4.64 9.96 -26.65
N THR A 3 -3.68 9.08 -26.92
CA THR A 3 -2.89 8.41 -25.89
C THR A 3 -2.19 9.48 -25.07
N LYS A 4 -2.55 9.62 -23.78
CA LYS A 4 -1.77 10.40 -22.80
C LYS A 4 -0.32 9.94 -22.91
N LYS A 5 0.57 10.80 -23.39
CA LYS A 5 2.01 10.62 -23.21
C LYS A 5 2.23 10.59 -21.70
N GLU A 6 2.55 9.42 -21.15
CA GLU A 6 3.17 9.34 -19.83
C GLU A 6 4.34 10.34 -19.85
N GLN A 7 4.29 11.34 -18.98
CA GLN A 7 5.43 12.22 -18.76
C GLN A 7 6.54 11.34 -18.19
N ILE A 8 7.42 10.85 -19.05
CA ILE A 8 8.65 10.17 -18.63
C ILE A 8 9.44 11.24 -17.88
N PRO A 9 9.67 11.10 -16.56
CA PRO A 9 10.42 12.08 -15.81
C PRO A 9 11.82 12.24 -16.40
N ASP A 10 12.38 13.44 -16.34
CA ASP A 10 13.75 13.67 -16.78
C ASP A 10 14.70 12.69 -16.05
N LYS A 11 15.48 11.94 -16.82
CA LYS A 11 16.41 10.92 -16.30
C LYS A 11 17.42 11.51 -15.31
N ASN A 12 17.75 12.79 -15.43
CA ASN A 12 18.65 13.46 -14.49
C ASN A 12 17.97 13.68 -13.13
N ILE A 13 16.70 14.11 -13.12
CA ILE A 13 15.91 14.30 -11.89
C ILE A 13 15.70 12.96 -11.18
N GLN A 14 15.40 11.90 -11.92
CA GLN A 14 15.27 10.55 -11.35
C GLN A 14 16.57 10.08 -10.68
N ARG A 15 17.72 10.30 -11.33
CA ARG A 15 19.02 9.93 -10.76
C ARG A 15 19.32 10.70 -9.48
N GLU A 16 19.02 11.99 -9.42
CA GLU A 16 19.23 12.80 -8.23
C GLU A 16 18.35 12.35 -7.05
N ASP A 17 17.06 12.05 -7.27
CA ASP A 17 16.19 11.49 -6.22
C ASP A 17 16.72 10.14 -5.72
N ILE A 18 17.08 9.24 -6.63
CA ILE A 18 17.66 7.93 -6.31
C ILE A 18 18.94 8.08 -5.46
N HIS A 19 19.84 8.98 -5.85
CA HIS A 19 21.08 9.21 -5.11
C HIS A 19 20.84 9.79 -3.72
N ARG A 20 19.96 10.80 -3.61
CA ARG A 20 19.59 11.43 -2.35
C ARG A 20 18.93 10.44 -1.40
N ARG A 21 17.90 9.75 -1.89
CA ARG A 21 17.12 8.75 -1.15
C ARG A 21 17.97 7.56 -0.71
N GLY A 22 18.74 7.01 -1.65
CA GLY A 22 19.67 5.92 -1.36
C GLY A 22 20.76 6.31 -0.36
N GLY A 23 21.22 7.56 -0.36
CA GLY A 23 22.15 8.07 0.64
C GLY A 23 21.56 8.10 2.06
N LEU A 24 20.34 8.61 2.20
CA LEU A 24 19.62 8.70 3.47
C LEU A 24 19.29 7.31 4.03
N ILE A 25 18.79 6.40 3.19
CA ILE A 25 18.52 5.01 3.60
C ILE A 25 19.80 4.29 4.00
N LEU A 26 20.90 4.51 3.28
CA LEU A 26 22.22 3.93 3.62
C LEU A 26 22.73 4.43 4.97
N GLU A 27 22.51 5.70 5.30
CA GLU A 27 22.86 6.25 6.63
C GLU A 27 22.12 5.48 7.74
N LYS A 28 20.81 5.27 7.58
CA LYS A 28 20.03 4.46 8.51
C LYS A 28 20.54 3.02 8.57
N ALA A 29 20.80 2.39 7.43
CA ALA A 29 21.35 1.05 7.38
C ALA A 29 22.67 0.93 8.18
N ARG A 30 23.57 1.92 8.06
CA ARG A 30 24.82 1.94 8.84
C ARG A 30 24.59 2.06 10.34
N MET A 31 23.61 2.85 10.78
CA MET A 31 23.32 3.01 12.21
C MET A 31 22.84 1.70 12.84
N PHE A 32 21.98 0.96 12.13
CA PHE A 32 21.29 -0.21 12.70
C PHE A 32 21.99 -1.53 12.40
N LEU A 33 22.57 -1.69 11.21
CA LEU A 33 23.08 -2.96 10.69
C LEU A 33 24.59 -3.18 10.93
N ARG A 34 25.37 -2.13 11.23
CA ARG A 34 26.84 -2.26 11.37
C ARG A 34 27.29 -3.22 12.48
N GLU A 35 26.43 -3.48 13.46
CA GLU A 35 26.70 -4.34 14.61
C GLU A 35 26.07 -5.73 14.46
N THR A 36 25.36 -5.99 13.36
CA THR A 36 24.72 -7.29 13.10
C THR A 36 25.69 -8.23 12.37
N PRO A 37 25.40 -9.55 12.35
CA PRO A 37 26.18 -10.54 11.60
C PRO A 37 26.22 -10.31 10.09
N LEU A 38 25.32 -9.47 9.54
CA LEU A 38 25.42 -9.02 8.16
C LEU A 38 26.79 -8.40 7.86
N VAL A 39 27.40 -7.74 8.86
CA VAL A 39 28.65 -6.98 8.73
C VAL A 39 29.78 -7.56 9.59
N LEU A 40 29.47 -8.15 10.74
CA LEU A 40 30.46 -8.68 11.68
C LEU A 40 30.51 -10.21 11.67
N GLU A 41 31.69 -10.78 11.90
CA GLU A 41 31.85 -12.23 12.07
C GLU A 41 31.44 -12.65 13.48
N ARG A 42 30.15 -12.95 13.67
CA ARG A 42 29.60 -13.51 14.90
C ARG A 42 28.30 -14.28 14.63
N PRO A 43 27.83 -15.13 15.56
CA PRO A 43 26.56 -15.82 15.42
C PRO A 43 25.36 -14.87 15.38
N TRP A 44 24.29 -15.33 14.74
CA TRP A 44 22.98 -14.68 14.73
C TRP A 44 22.22 -14.86 16.04
N ASP A 45 21.50 -13.82 16.43
CA ASP A 45 20.52 -13.88 17.51
C ASP A 45 19.23 -13.13 17.14
N ARG A 46 18.22 -13.23 18.01
CA ARG A 46 16.92 -12.57 17.78
C ARG A 46 17.01 -11.04 17.81
N ALA A 47 17.94 -10.47 18.58
CA ALA A 47 18.10 -9.02 18.67
C ALA A 47 18.58 -8.42 17.34
N ASP A 48 19.34 -9.17 16.55
CA ASP A 48 19.73 -8.76 15.19
C ASP A 48 18.54 -8.56 14.27
N ILE A 49 17.55 -9.45 14.35
CA ILE A 49 16.31 -9.34 13.58
C ILE A 49 15.55 -8.09 13.97
N GLU A 50 15.45 -7.80 15.26
CA GLU A 50 14.78 -6.59 15.75
C GLU A 50 15.53 -5.31 15.33
N ARG A 51 16.87 -5.34 15.21
CA ARG A 51 17.65 -4.22 14.64
C ARG A 51 17.38 -4.01 13.16
N ILE A 52 17.25 -5.08 12.38
CA ILE A 52 16.88 -4.99 10.96
C ILE A 52 15.45 -4.46 10.81
N ARG A 53 14.52 -4.94 11.64
CA ARG A 53 13.14 -4.44 11.70
C ARG A 53 13.09 -2.95 12.04
N ALA A 54 13.86 -2.50 13.04
CA ALA A 54 13.97 -1.09 13.39
C ALA A 54 14.56 -0.24 12.26
N PHE A 55 15.57 -0.76 11.55
CA PHE A 55 16.10 -0.12 10.36
C PHE A 55 15.02 0.15 9.31
N PHE A 56 14.18 -0.84 8.97
CA PHE A 56 13.14 -0.65 7.97
C PHE A 56 12.11 0.41 8.37
N VAL A 57 11.74 0.48 9.65
CA VAL A 57 10.85 1.54 10.17
C VAL A 57 11.51 2.92 10.03
N GLU A 58 12.79 3.04 10.36
CA GLU A 58 13.56 4.30 10.26
C GLU A 58 13.87 4.71 8.82
N ALA A 59 13.93 3.75 7.89
CA ALA A 59 14.13 3.98 6.47
C ALA A 59 12.81 4.30 5.73
N ALA A 60 11.66 3.84 6.24
CA ALA A 60 10.36 4.00 5.61
C ALA A 60 9.97 5.45 5.23
N PRO A 61 10.24 6.50 6.02
CA PRO A 61 9.94 7.88 5.63
C PRO A 61 10.70 8.33 4.37
N PHE A 62 11.85 7.73 4.13
CA PHE A 62 12.68 7.96 2.95
C PHE A 62 12.33 7.03 1.80
N ALA A 63 11.35 6.12 1.92
CA ALA A 63 10.96 5.25 0.83
C ALA A 63 10.41 6.04 -0.37
N HIS A 64 10.61 5.51 -1.58
CA HIS A 64 10.06 6.08 -2.80
C HIS A 64 8.52 6.06 -2.76
N HIS A 65 7.88 7.06 -3.35
CA HIS A 65 6.42 7.21 -3.30
C HIS A 65 5.67 6.07 -4.01
N GLU A 66 6.32 5.32 -4.91
CA GLU A 66 5.72 4.15 -5.56
C GLU A 66 5.89 2.83 -4.77
N VAL A 67 6.48 2.85 -3.56
CA VAL A 67 6.56 1.64 -2.71
C VAL A 67 5.17 1.29 -2.18
N PHE A 68 4.59 0.20 -2.63
CA PHE A 68 3.23 -0.21 -2.26
C PHE A 68 3.14 -0.75 -0.82
N PRO A 69 1.98 -0.68 -0.17
CA PRO A 69 1.81 -1.24 1.17
C PRO A 69 2.04 -2.76 1.27
N ASP A 70 1.85 -3.48 0.16
CA ASP A 70 2.10 -4.93 0.06
C ASP A 70 3.60 -5.26 0.13
N PHE A 71 4.50 -4.30 -0.14
CA PHE A 71 5.94 -4.46 0.07
C PHE A 71 6.24 -4.83 1.52
N TRP A 72 5.68 -4.08 2.48
CA TRP A 72 5.93 -4.30 3.91
C TRP A 72 5.38 -5.65 4.38
N GLU A 73 4.20 -6.05 3.86
CA GLU A 73 3.63 -7.37 4.14
C GLU A 73 4.51 -8.49 3.57
N HIS A 74 4.96 -8.31 2.33
CA HIS A 74 5.80 -9.27 1.64
C HIS A 74 7.16 -9.46 2.32
N SER A 75 7.86 -8.38 2.68
CA SER A 75 9.14 -8.47 3.37
C SER A 75 9.03 -9.26 4.68
N LEU A 76 7.96 -9.04 5.44
CA LEU A 76 7.71 -9.77 6.69
C LEU A 76 7.32 -11.24 6.44
N LEU A 77 6.40 -11.49 5.51
CA LEU A 77 5.96 -12.84 5.18
C LEU A 77 7.09 -13.70 4.62
N ALA A 78 7.90 -13.16 3.71
CA ALA A 78 9.08 -13.83 3.17
C ALA A 78 10.09 -14.15 4.27
N ALA A 79 10.32 -13.22 5.21
CA ALA A 79 11.20 -13.44 6.35
C ALA A 79 10.72 -14.58 7.26
N ILE A 80 9.44 -14.58 7.64
CA ILE A 80 8.83 -15.66 8.45
C ILE A 80 8.90 -17.00 7.71
N TYR A 81 8.58 -17.01 6.40
CA TYR A 81 8.69 -18.21 5.57
C TYR A 81 10.11 -18.76 5.53
N ALA A 82 11.11 -17.91 5.30
CA ALA A 82 12.51 -18.31 5.21
C ALA A 82 13.01 -18.93 6.50
N ARG A 83 12.69 -18.32 7.65
CA ARG A 83 13.03 -18.89 8.97
C ARG A 83 12.43 -20.27 9.15
N LYS A 84 11.12 -20.43 8.93
CA LYS A 84 10.43 -21.71 9.12
C LYS A 84 10.88 -22.79 8.13
N LEU A 85 11.24 -22.40 6.90
CA LEU A 85 11.85 -23.30 5.93
C LEU A 85 13.23 -23.78 6.39
N ALA A 86 14.07 -22.89 6.91
CA ALA A 86 15.37 -23.26 7.47
C ALA A 86 15.23 -24.15 8.72
N GLU A 87 14.28 -23.85 9.61
CA GLU A 87 13.94 -24.71 10.76
C GLU A 87 13.51 -26.11 10.32
N SER A 88 12.65 -26.20 9.30
CA SER A 88 12.11 -27.48 8.82
C SER A 88 13.14 -28.32 8.07
N ALA A 89 14.09 -27.67 7.40
CA ALA A 89 15.12 -28.36 6.62
C ALA A 89 16.34 -28.77 7.47
N GLU A 90 16.48 -28.23 8.70
CA GLU A 90 17.60 -28.49 9.64
C GLU A 90 18.99 -28.40 8.97
N VAL A 91 19.11 -27.56 7.94
CA VAL A 91 20.33 -27.46 7.14
C VAL A 91 21.32 -26.60 7.90
N GLY A 92 22.40 -27.19 8.39
CA GLY A 92 23.48 -26.47 9.09
C GLY A 92 24.19 -25.40 8.24
N GLU A 93 23.80 -25.22 6.97
CA GLU A 93 24.33 -24.23 6.04
C GLU A 93 23.62 -22.86 6.09
N LEU A 94 22.42 -22.78 6.67
CA LEU A 94 21.66 -21.53 6.83
C LEU A 94 20.95 -21.52 8.18
N ASP A 95 21.45 -20.71 9.11
CA ASP A 95 20.80 -20.52 10.41
C ASP A 95 19.37 -19.93 10.22
N PRO A 96 18.36 -20.35 10.98
CA PRO A 96 17.01 -19.79 10.83
C PRO A 96 16.91 -18.27 11.01
N SER A 97 17.69 -17.68 11.93
CA SER A 97 17.72 -16.23 12.12
C SER A 97 18.41 -15.55 10.93
N GLU A 98 19.47 -16.16 10.42
CA GLU A 98 20.11 -15.73 9.17
C GLU A 98 19.13 -15.74 7.99
N ALA A 99 18.34 -16.81 7.84
CA ALA A 99 17.32 -16.91 6.81
C ALA A 99 16.27 -15.79 6.93
N GLU A 100 15.78 -15.52 8.16
CA GLU A 100 14.86 -14.41 8.42
C GLU A 100 15.47 -13.06 8.03
N ALA A 101 16.72 -12.82 8.41
CA ALA A 101 17.42 -11.56 8.16
C ALA A 101 17.66 -11.30 6.67
N LEU A 102 18.15 -12.30 5.94
CA LEU A 102 18.39 -12.21 4.49
C LEU A 102 17.07 -12.00 3.75
N ALA A 103 16.03 -12.77 4.08
CA ALA A 103 14.72 -12.61 3.48
C ALA A 103 14.02 -11.29 3.89
N LEU A 104 14.33 -10.68 5.03
CA LEU A 104 13.84 -9.34 5.35
C LEU A 104 14.53 -8.26 4.50
N CYS A 105 15.81 -8.45 4.18
CA CYS A 105 16.62 -7.50 3.41
C CYS A 105 16.56 -7.67 1.89
N HIS A 106 16.06 -8.80 1.38
CA HIS A 106 16.20 -9.21 -0.03
C HIS A 106 15.70 -8.18 -1.06
N ASP A 107 14.68 -7.39 -0.67
CA ASP A 107 14.00 -6.45 -1.55
C ASP A 107 14.28 -4.98 -1.17
N LEU A 108 15.33 -4.72 -0.38
CA LEU A 108 15.69 -3.38 0.12
C LEU A 108 15.82 -2.32 -0.99
N GLY A 109 16.28 -2.72 -2.18
CA GLY A 109 16.39 -1.84 -3.35
C GLY A 109 15.07 -1.15 -3.72
N ARG A 110 13.91 -1.78 -3.45
CA ARG A 110 12.59 -1.22 -3.74
C ARG A 110 12.29 0.05 -2.95
N LEU A 111 12.91 0.25 -1.79
CA LEU A 111 12.76 1.49 -1.03
C LEU A 111 13.28 2.71 -1.81
N VAL A 112 14.25 2.50 -2.71
CA VAL A 112 14.82 3.57 -3.53
C VAL A 112 14.19 3.56 -4.92
N VAL A 113 14.03 2.38 -5.52
CA VAL A 113 13.60 2.23 -6.92
C VAL A 113 12.58 1.09 -7.07
N PRO A 114 11.30 1.30 -6.71
CA PRO A 114 10.29 0.25 -6.68
C PRO A 114 9.91 -0.28 -8.07
N SER A 115 10.07 0.53 -9.12
CA SER A 115 9.69 0.18 -10.50
C SER A 115 10.81 -0.51 -11.29
N GLU A 116 12.05 -0.45 -10.83
CA GLU A 116 13.21 -0.90 -11.62
C GLU A 116 13.57 -2.37 -11.39
N TYR A 117 12.73 -3.18 -10.73
CA TYR A 117 13.24 -4.42 -10.20
C TYR A 117 12.43 -5.71 -10.30
N GLY A 118 13.21 -6.79 -10.25
CA GLY A 118 12.84 -8.06 -9.65
C GLY A 118 14.08 -8.83 -9.23
N LEU A 119 14.01 -9.36 -8.01
CA LEU A 119 14.86 -10.30 -7.26
C LEU A 119 16.40 -10.12 -7.25
N ASN A 120 16.92 -9.60 -6.11
CA ASN A 120 18.28 -9.07 -5.78
C ASN A 120 18.90 -7.94 -6.65
N ASP A 121 18.55 -6.67 -6.37
CA ASP A 121 18.93 -5.51 -7.22
C ASP A 121 20.41 -5.20 -7.22
N ILE A 122 20.95 -4.74 -8.35
CA ILE A 122 22.24 -4.01 -8.36
C ILE A 122 22.20 -2.87 -7.34
N VAL A 123 21.05 -2.21 -7.13
CA VAL A 123 20.89 -1.23 -6.05
C VAL A 123 20.98 -1.88 -4.68
N ALA A 124 20.46 -3.10 -4.49
CA ALA A 124 20.60 -3.88 -3.27
C ALA A 124 22.04 -4.38 -3.09
N GLU A 125 22.74 -4.85 -4.12
CA GLU A 125 24.15 -5.21 -4.11
C GLU A 125 25.06 -4.00 -3.84
N LEU A 126 24.74 -2.83 -4.44
CA LEU A 126 25.46 -1.58 -4.21
C LEU A 126 25.18 -1.04 -2.81
N ALA A 127 23.94 -1.16 -2.32
CA ALA A 127 23.57 -0.83 -0.95
C ALA A 127 24.29 -1.77 0.02
N ALA A 128 24.21 -3.09 -0.16
CA ALA A 128 24.90 -4.12 0.59
C ALA A 128 26.41 -3.86 0.64
N LYS A 129 27.04 -3.58 -0.51
CA LYS A 129 28.46 -3.22 -0.58
C LYS A 129 28.79 -1.93 0.18
N ARG A 130 27.90 -0.93 0.15
CA ARG A 130 28.09 0.37 0.86
C ARG A 130 27.77 0.30 2.36
N ILE A 131 26.90 -0.62 2.76
CA ILE A 131 26.57 -0.99 4.14
C ILE A 131 27.72 -1.82 4.73
N GLY A 132 28.43 -2.58 3.89
CA GLY A 132 29.49 -3.49 4.30
C GLY A 132 29.00 -4.90 4.56
N ILE A 133 27.85 -5.30 3.97
CA ILE A 133 27.36 -6.67 4.08
C ILE A 133 28.39 -7.62 3.49
N LYS A 134 28.71 -8.69 4.22
CA LYS A 134 29.72 -9.66 3.83
C LYS A 134 29.33 -10.39 2.53
N LYS A 135 30.34 -10.78 1.75
CA LYS A 135 30.13 -11.41 0.43
C LYS A 135 29.50 -12.79 0.52
N ASP A 136 29.83 -13.55 1.56
CA ASP A 136 29.22 -14.85 1.87
C ASP A 136 27.71 -14.72 2.05
N GLU A 137 27.25 -13.71 2.80
CA GLU A 137 25.83 -13.44 3.00
C GLU A 137 25.11 -13.10 1.69
N THR A 138 25.69 -12.20 0.87
CA THR A 138 25.13 -11.90 -0.46
C THR A 138 25.17 -13.11 -1.41
N GLY A 139 26.05 -14.08 -1.16
CA GLY A 139 26.18 -15.29 -1.97
C GLY A 139 25.09 -16.34 -1.70
N LYS A 140 24.42 -16.25 -0.54
CA LYS A 140 23.30 -17.13 -0.16
C LYS A 140 21.99 -16.73 -0.85
N GLU A 141 21.89 -15.49 -1.33
CA GLU A 141 20.69 -15.03 -2.03
C GLU A 141 20.55 -15.63 -3.44
N PRO A 142 19.32 -15.79 -3.98
CA PRO A 142 19.11 -16.37 -5.31
C PRO A 142 19.87 -15.61 -6.43
N PRO A 143 20.70 -16.27 -7.25
CA PRO A 143 21.53 -15.59 -8.23
C PRO A 143 20.73 -15.24 -9.50
N LEU A 144 19.84 -14.26 -9.43
CA LEU A 144 18.86 -13.98 -10.47
C LEU A 144 19.48 -13.76 -11.85
N ALA A 145 20.56 -12.99 -11.96
CA ALA A 145 21.22 -12.77 -13.26
C ALA A 145 21.67 -14.09 -13.92
N ARG A 146 22.04 -15.11 -13.13
CA ARG A 146 22.35 -16.45 -13.62
C ARG A 146 21.08 -17.26 -13.94
N ILE A 147 20.02 -17.14 -13.14
CA ILE A 147 18.69 -17.73 -13.41
C ILE A 147 18.11 -17.21 -14.73
N LEU A 148 18.27 -15.91 -14.98
CA LEU A 148 17.84 -15.25 -16.21
C LEU A 148 18.77 -15.52 -17.40
N GLY A 149 19.94 -16.13 -17.19
CA GLY A 149 20.93 -16.39 -18.23
C GLY A 149 21.64 -15.12 -18.73
N VAL A 150 21.60 -14.04 -17.96
CA VAL A 150 22.35 -12.81 -18.21
C VAL A 150 23.83 -13.01 -17.88
N PHE A 151 24.13 -13.77 -16.82
CA PHE A 151 25.49 -14.11 -16.40
C PHE A 151 25.82 -15.60 -16.54
N SER A 152 27.11 -15.88 -16.71
CA SER A 152 27.67 -17.23 -16.83
C SER A 152 28.33 -17.67 -15.52
N PRO A 153 28.20 -18.95 -15.11
CA PRO A 153 27.38 -19.99 -15.74
C PRO A 153 25.89 -19.78 -15.43
N ALA A 154 25.04 -19.92 -16.46
CA ALA A 154 23.59 -19.82 -16.31
C ALA A 154 23.03 -21.01 -15.51
N ILE A 155 22.01 -20.76 -14.69
CA ILE A 155 21.26 -21.82 -13.98
C ILE A 155 20.36 -22.53 -14.99
N ARG A 156 20.50 -23.85 -15.06
CA ARG A 156 19.78 -24.75 -15.98
C ARG A 156 18.82 -25.69 -15.26
N GLY A 157 18.84 -25.69 -13.93
CA GLY A 157 17.87 -26.43 -13.13
C GLY A 157 18.18 -26.32 -11.65
N VAL A 158 17.38 -27.02 -10.86
CA VAL A 158 17.44 -27.03 -9.40
C VAL A 158 18.85 -27.28 -8.85
N PHE A 159 19.58 -28.26 -9.37
CA PHE A 159 20.90 -28.68 -8.85
C PHE A 159 22.01 -27.63 -9.01
N ASP A 160 21.77 -26.54 -9.74
CA ASP A 160 22.72 -25.44 -9.87
C ASP A 160 22.59 -24.40 -8.73
N LEU A 161 21.56 -24.55 -7.87
CA LEU A 161 21.31 -23.71 -6.69
C LEU A 161 21.70 -24.43 -5.41
N SER A 162 22.37 -23.70 -4.50
CA SER A 162 22.62 -24.15 -3.13
C SER A 162 21.32 -24.25 -2.32
N VAL A 163 21.33 -25.01 -1.22
CA VAL A 163 20.14 -25.12 -0.36
C VAL A 163 19.68 -23.76 0.17
N PRO A 164 20.56 -22.87 0.69
CA PRO A 164 20.17 -21.52 1.12
C PRO A 164 19.45 -20.71 0.02
N GLN A 165 19.97 -20.75 -1.21
CA GLN A 165 19.38 -20.03 -2.35
C GLN A 165 17.97 -20.53 -2.66
N ARG A 166 17.73 -21.84 -2.55
CA ARG A 166 16.41 -22.44 -2.80
C ARG A 166 15.40 -22.07 -1.73
N LEU A 167 15.81 -22.14 -0.46
CA LEU A 167 14.95 -21.76 0.68
C LEU A 167 14.52 -20.30 0.54
N LEU A 168 15.45 -19.39 0.27
CA LEU A 168 15.16 -17.95 0.09
C LEU A 168 14.31 -17.67 -1.15
N GLN A 169 14.55 -18.36 -2.27
CA GLN A 169 13.75 -18.22 -3.49
C GLN A 169 12.31 -18.67 -3.28
N VAL A 170 12.10 -19.81 -2.61
CA VAL A 170 10.75 -20.32 -2.30
C VAL A 170 10.04 -19.42 -1.30
N ALA A 171 10.75 -18.92 -0.28
CA ALA A 171 10.21 -17.99 0.71
C ALA A 171 9.72 -16.68 0.09
N ASP A 172 10.50 -16.10 -0.84
CA ASP A 172 10.10 -14.89 -1.57
C ASP A 172 8.81 -15.10 -2.39
N TYR A 173 8.71 -16.22 -3.10
CA TYR A 173 7.56 -16.50 -3.97
C TYR A 173 6.28 -16.82 -3.17
N LEU A 174 6.39 -17.58 -2.08
CA LEU A 174 5.24 -17.98 -1.26
C LEU A 174 4.87 -16.93 -0.20
N GLY A 175 5.80 -16.07 0.21
CA GLY A 175 5.61 -14.99 1.19
C GLY A 175 4.83 -13.79 0.65
N ARG A 176 3.75 -14.02 -0.09
CA ARG A 176 2.93 -12.97 -0.74
C ARG A 176 1.45 -13.32 -0.68
N PHE A 177 0.61 -12.30 -0.57
CA PHE A 177 -0.84 -12.44 -0.74
C PHE A 177 -1.24 -12.50 -2.21
N LYS A 178 -2.33 -13.21 -2.50
CA LYS A 178 -2.96 -13.23 -3.83
C LYS A 178 -3.51 -11.84 -4.14
N LYS A 179 -3.17 -11.32 -5.33
CA LYS A 179 -3.64 -10.00 -5.77
C LYS A 179 -5.13 -10.03 -6.08
N GLY A 180 -5.85 -8.99 -5.66
CA GLY A 180 -7.26 -8.77 -6.02
C GLY A 180 -8.27 -9.61 -5.25
N GLN A 181 -7.86 -10.28 -4.17
CA GLN A 181 -8.75 -10.92 -3.23
C GLN A 181 -8.86 -10.04 -1.98
N GLU A 182 -10.09 -9.85 -1.49
CA GLU A 182 -10.34 -9.11 -0.23
C GLU A 182 -9.87 -9.92 0.97
N ASP A 183 -10.01 -11.24 0.90
CA ASP A 183 -9.40 -12.16 1.87
C ASP A 183 -7.90 -12.22 1.61
N LYS A 184 -7.09 -11.91 2.65
CA LYS A 184 -5.63 -12.00 2.63
C LYS A 184 -5.14 -13.45 2.53
N VAL A 185 -5.36 -14.06 1.38
CA VAL A 185 -5.00 -15.45 1.08
C VAL A 185 -3.57 -15.48 0.55
N LEU A 186 -2.71 -16.30 1.17
CA LEU A 186 -1.34 -16.50 0.70
C LEU A 186 -1.29 -17.27 -0.63
N ILE A 187 -0.27 -17.00 -1.43
CA ILE A 187 0.07 -17.79 -2.62
C ILE A 187 0.34 -19.25 -2.19
N THR A 188 -0.20 -20.19 -2.95
CA THR A 188 0.04 -21.62 -2.79
C THR A 188 0.92 -22.16 -3.91
N THR A 189 1.39 -23.40 -3.74
CA THR A 189 2.21 -24.10 -4.71
C THR A 189 1.52 -24.28 -6.06
N GLU A 190 0.18 -24.36 -6.06
CA GLU A 190 -0.65 -24.48 -7.27
C GLU A 190 -0.74 -23.16 -8.04
N ASP A 191 -0.53 -22.01 -7.38
CA ASP A 191 -0.58 -20.70 -8.03
C ASP A 191 0.73 -20.38 -8.78
N LEU A 192 1.86 -20.94 -8.35
CA LEU A 192 3.20 -20.65 -8.86
C LEU A 192 3.31 -20.67 -10.41
N PRO A 193 2.75 -21.66 -11.14
CA PRO A 193 2.82 -21.68 -12.60
C PRO A 193 2.12 -20.49 -13.28
N PHE A 194 1.17 -19.85 -12.59
CA PHE A 194 0.31 -18.80 -13.10
C PHE A 194 0.71 -17.41 -12.62
N LEU A 195 1.69 -17.31 -11.72
CA LEU A 195 2.17 -16.02 -11.25
C LEU A 195 2.79 -15.25 -12.41
N SER A 196 2.24 -14.05 -12.65
CA SER A 196 2.90 -13.13 -13.54
C SER A 196 3.97 -12.37 -12.76
N SER A 197 5.17 -12.41 -13.30
CA SER A 197 6.31 -11.59 -12.96
C SER A 197 6.12 -10.13 -13.41
N ARG A 198 5.00 -9.75 -14.06
CA ARG A 198 4.71 -8.38 -14.54
C ARG A 198 4.67 -7.35 -13.38
N GLY A 199 5.85 -6.81 -13.06
CA GLY A 199 6.09 -5.60 -12.26
C GLY A 199 7.25 -4.75 -12.81
N TYR A 200 7.79 -5.17 -13.94
CA TYR A 200 9.07 -4.78 -14.49
C TYR A 200 8.95 -3.58 -15.44
N ARG A 201 9.26 -2.36 -14.97
CA ARG A 201 9.36 -1.15 -15.81
C ARG A 201 10.79 -0.93 -16.30
N ASP A 202 10.95 -0.07 -17.31
CA ASP A 202 12.26 0.23 -17.88
C ASP A 202 13.21 0.84 -16.83
N SER A 203 14.45 0.36 -16.76
CA SER A 203 15.45 0.81 -15.78
C SER A 203 16.58 1.65 -16.38
N ALA A 204 17.09 2.60 -15.60
CA ALA A 204 18.30 3.36 -15.90
C ALA A 204 19.58 2.50 -15.88
N TRP A 205 19.57 1.32 -15.26
CA TRP A 205 20.73 0.43 -15.12
C TRP A 205 20.82 -0.62 -16.23
N ALA A 206 22.05 -0.88 -16.71
CA ALA A 206 22.29 -1.78 -17.83
C ALA A 206 21.94 -3.24 -17.52
N ILE A 207 22.27 -3.73 -16.30
CA ILE A 207 21.91 -5.10 -15.92
C ILE A 207 20.40 -5.27 -15.82
N ALA A 208 19.70 -4.30 -15.22
CA ALA A 208 18.28 -4.39 -14.99
C ALA A 208 17.58 -4.44 -16.35
N ARG A 209 17.99 -3.60 -17.31
CA ARG A 209 17.54 -3.73 -18.71
C ARG A 209 17.87 -5.07 -19.36
N ALA A 210 19.00 -5.70 -19.04
CA ALA A 210 19.32 -7.03 -19.56
C ALA A 210 18.43 -8.11 -18.96
N SER A 211 18.23 -8.10 -17.64
CA SER A 211 17.33 -8.99 -16.90
C SER A 211 15.88 -8.84 -17.34
N LEU A 212 15.39 -7.61 -17.47
CA LEU A 212 14.08 -7.25 -18.02
C LEU A 212 13.88 -7.82 -19.42
N ARG A 213 14.87 -7.62 -20.30
CA ARG A 213 14.84 -8.16 -21.66
C ARG A 213 14.82 -9.68 -21.65
N ALA A 214 15.62 -10.32 -20.80
CA ALA A 214 15.64 -11.77 -20.66
C ALA A 214 14.29 -12.31 -20.19
N LEU A 215 13.70 -11.72 -19.15
CA LEU A 215 12.36 -12.10 -18.64
C LEU A 215 11.25 -11.96 -19.67
N ARG A 216 11.33 -10.91 -20.51
CA ARG A 216 10.39 -10.67 -21.62
C ARG A 216 10.58 -11.64 -22.80
N GLN A 217 11.63 -12.48 -22.81
CA GLN A 217 11.78 -13.50 -23.84
C GLN A 217 10.69 -14.58 -23.72
N PRO A 218 10.17 -15.10 -24.84
CA PRO A 218 9.16 -16.15 -24.83
C PRO A 218 9.57 -17.34 -23.94
N GLY A 219 8.71 -17.70 -23.00
CA GLY A 219 8.92 -18.85 -22.10
C GLY A 219 9.86 -18.61 -20.93
N LYS A 220 10.56 -17.47 -20.83
CA LYS A 220 11.52 -17.24 -19.73
C LYS A 220 10.85 -17.03 -18.38
N GLU A 221 9.78 -16.26 -18.33
CA GLU A 221 8.93 -16.12 -17.13
C GLU A 221 8.40 -17.48 -16.66
N LYS A 222 7.91 -18.30 -17.58
CA LYS A 222 7.45 -19.67 -17.30
C LYS A 222 8.58 -20.55 -16.76
N TRP A 223 9.79 -20.40 -17.29
CA TRP A 223 10.99 -21.10 -16.81
C TRP A 223 11.34 -20.74 -15.36
N VAL A 224 11.31 -19.45 -15.01
CA VAL A 224 11.58 -19.03 -13.63
C VAL A 224 10.54 -19.62 -12.68
N ASN A 225 9.25 -19.55 -13.04
CA ASN A 225 8.19 -20.13 -12.23
C ASN A 225 8.33 -21.66 -12.13
N SER A 226 8.73 -22.35 -13.22
CA SER A 226 8.96 -23.80 -13.15
C SER A 226 10.12 -24.17 -12.25
N LEU A 227 11.19 -23.37 -12.23
CA LEU A 227 12.32 -23.59 -11.33
C LEU A 227 11.87 -23.54 -9.86
N VAL A 228 11.04 -22.55 -9.48
CA VAL A 228 10.48 -22.48 -8.11
C VAL A 228 9.62 -23.70 -7.79
N VAL A 229 8.80 -24.16 -8.72
CA VAL A 229 8.00 -25.39 -8.55
C VAL A 229 8.89 -26.62 -8.36
N GLU A 230 10.00 -26.71 -9.10
CA GLU A 230 10.97 -27.78 -8.93
C GLU A 230 11.70 -27.67 -7.57
N ASP A 231 12.01 -26.47 -7.10
CA ASP A 231 12.61 -26.23 -5.77
C ASP A 231 11.66 -26.67 -4.65
N VAL A 232 10.38 -26.31 -4.72
CA VAL A 232 9.35 -26.77 -3.77
C VAL A 232 9.28 -28.29 -3.73
N ARG A 233 9.21 -28.95 -4.89
CA ARG A 233 9.15 -30.43 -4.97
C ARG A 233 10.40 -31.08 -4.42
N TRP A 234 11.56 -30.47 -4.68
CA TRP A 234 12.83 -30.96 -4.16
C TRP A 234 12.89 -30.83 -2.64
N LEU A 235 12.54 -29.67 -2.09
CA LEU A 235 12.47 -29.43 -0.64
C LEU A 235 11.49 -30.37 0.07
N GLN A 236 10.33 -30.61 -0.52
CA GLN A 236 9.35 -31.57 0.00
C GLN A 236 9.90 -33.00 -0.01
N LYS A 237 10.62 -33.39 -1.06
CA LYS A 237 11.20 -34.74 -1.17
C LYS A 237 12.39 -34.95 -0.25
N GLU A 238 13.29 -33.98 -0.16
CA GLU A 238 14.55 -34.08 0.56
C GLU A 238 14.35 -33.93 2.07
N PHE A 239 13.52 -32.95 2.47
CA PHE A 239 13.33 -32.58 3.88
C PHE A 239 11.95 -32.93 4.42
N GLY A 240 11.05 -33.48 3.61
CA GLY A 240 9.69 -33.85 4.07
C GLY A 240 8.80 -32.65 4.39
N ILE A 241 9.09 -31.47 3.84
CA ILE A 241 8.37 -30.22 4.15
C ILE A 241 6.91 -30.29 3.65
N ASP A 242 5.96 -30.12 4.57
CA ASP A 242 4.55 -29.91 4.26
C ASP A 242 4.27 -28.40 4.07
N PHE A 243 4.20 -27.97 2.81
CA PHE A 243 3.95 -26.58 2.47
C PHE A 243 2.55 -26.07 2.84
N GLY A 244 1.56 -26.96 2.98
CA GLY A 244 0.22 -26.61 3.43
C GLY A 244 0.23 -26.23 4.91
N LYS A 245 0.82 -27.10 5.73
CA LYS A 245 1.01 -26.84 7.17
C LYS A 245 1.91 -25.62 7.41
N LEU A 246 3.02 -25.52 6.68
CA LEU A 246 3.96 -24.41 6.79
C LEU A 246 3.28 -23.07 6.49
N ARG A 247 2.43 -22.99 5.46
CA ARG A 247 1.66 -21.79 5.13
C ARG A 247 0.77 -21.35 6.29
N ASP A 248 0.07 -22.29 6.91
CA ASP A 248 -0.86 -21.99 8.01
C ASP A 248 -0.09 -21.48 9.24
N GLU A 249 1.09 -22.04 9.52
CA GLU A 249 1.99 -21.55 10.58
C GLU A 249 2.57 -20.17 10.29
N VAL A 250 2.95 -19.89 9.03
CA VAL A 250 3.39 -18.55 8.61
C VAL A 250 2.28 -17.53 8.80
N LEU A 251 1.06 -17.85 8.35
CA LEU A 251 -0.07 -16.94 8.46
C LEU A 251 -0.45 -16.67 9.93
N ALA A 252 -0.44 -17.71 10.77
CA ALA A 252 -0.67 -17.55 12.20
C ALA A 252 0.37 -16.65 12.86
N GLU A 253 1.64 -16.79 12.48
CA GLU A 253 2.71 -15.96 13.03
C GLU A 253 2.68 -14.53 12.50
N PHE A 254 2.39 -14.33 11.22
CA PHE A 254 2.21 -13.01 10.61
C PHE A 254 1.14 -12.21 11.36
N ASN A 255 0.05 -12.85 11.78
CA ASN A 255 -1.07 -12.22 12.48
C ASN A 255 -0.83 -11.95 13.98
N ARG A 256 0.36 -12.27 14.52
CA ARG A 256 0.69 -11.91 15.91
C ARG A 256 0.83 -10.40 16.08
N ASP A 257 0.48 -9.91 17.27
CA ASP A 257 0.46 -8.48 17.61
C ASP A 257 1.80 -7.76 17.40
N ASP A 258 2.92 -8.44 17.68
CA ASP A 258 4.27 -7.91 17.47
C ASP A 258 4.58 -7.66 15.98
N ASN A 259 4.21 -8.60 15.12
CA ASN A 259 4.38 -8.51 13.67
C ASN A 259 3.41 -7.49 13.05
N GLN A 260 2.14 -7.46 13.48
CA GLN A 260 1.18 -6.45 13.04
C GLN A 260 1.57 -5.04 13.53
N GLY A 261 2.09 -4.92 14.76
CA GLY A 261 2.61 -3.68 15.31
C GLY A 261 3.82 -3.14 14.53
N TRP A 262 4.74 -4.01 14.12
CA TRP A 262 5.85 -3.64 13.24
C TRP A 262 5.35 -3.16 11.87
N LEU A 263 4.42 -3.89 11.24
CA LEU A 263 3.85 -3.55 9.93
C LEU A 263 3.16 -2.17 9.97
N LEU A 264 2.36 -1.93 11.01
CA LEU A 264 1.70 -0.65 11.23
C LEU A 264 2.72 0.49 11.42
N SER A 265 3.79 0.23 12.19
CA SER A 265 4.86 1.21 12.43
C SER A 265 5.58 1.59 11.13
N ALA A 266 5.92 0.62 10.28
CA ALA A 266 6.57 0.87 9.00
C ALA A 266 5.69 1.69 8.05
N ARG A 267 4.38 1.37 7.97
CA ARG A 267 3.41 2.11 7.17
C ARG A 267 3.21 3.53 7.67
N HIS A 268 3.02 3.71 8.97
CA HIS A 268 2.90 5.04 9.57
C HIS A 268 4.15 5.88 9.35
N ALA A 269 5.34 5.29 9.47
CA ALA A 269 6.60 5.99 9.22
C ALA A 269 6.72 6.40 7.74
N GLN A 270 6.29 5.56 6.79
CA GLN A 270 6.24 5.92 5.37
C GLN A 270 5.33 7.13 5.08
N GLU A 271 4.25 7.28 5.85
CA GLU A 271 3.30 8.40 5.77
C GLU A 271 3.69 9.61 6.63
N SER A 272 4.86 9.60 7.26
CA SER A 272 5.29 10.71 8.12
C SER A 272 5.31 12.04 7.37
N LEU A 273 4.78 13.08 8.02
CA LEU A 273 4.74 14.44 7.51
C LEU A 273 5.87 15.31 8.09
N ASN A 274 6.88 14.71 8.73
CA ASN A 274 7.98 15.43 9.36
C ASN A 274 8.71 16.34 8.36
N ARG A 275 8.77 17.64 8.68
CA ARG A 275 9.33 18.66 7.81
C ARG A 275 10.83 18.48 7.55
N ASP A 276 11.59 17.95 8.49
CA ASP A 276 13.03 17.72 8.32
C ASP A 276 13.30 16.65 7.27
N ILE A 277 12.46 15.60 7.25
CA ILE A 277 12.52 14.53 6.25
C ILE A 277 12.22 15.10 4.87
N ASP A 278 11.21 15.97 4.77
CA ASP A 278 10.91 16.65 3.51
C ASP A 278 12.06 17.53 3.03
N ILE A 279 12.73 18.27 3.92
CA ILE A 279 13.89 19.09 3.58
C ILE A 279 15.02 18.20 3.04
N GLN A 280 15.31 17.10 3.72
CA GLN A 280 16.32 16.14 3.28
C GLN A 280 16.00 15.51 1.92
N LEU A 281 14.71 15.28 1.62
CA LEU A 281 14.24 14.78 0.33
C LEU A 281 14.06 15.87 -0.73
N GLY A 282 14.10 17.15 -0.35
CA GLY A 282 13.79 18.29 -1.21
C GLY A 282 12.31 18.40 -1.59
N ARG A 283 11.41 17.86 -0.78
CA ARG A 283 9.95 17.94 -0.98
C ARG A 283 9.43 19.34 -0.60
N PRO A 284 8.51 19.92 -1.41
CA PRO A 284 7.91 21.21 -1.11
C PRO A 284 7.00 21.14 0.11
N LYS A 285 6.73 22.28 0.75
CA LYS A 285 5.76 22.37 1.86
C LYS A 285 4.34 22.01 1.38
N ILE A 286 3.56 21.39 2.25
CA ILE A 286 2.14 21.13 2.03
C ILE A 286 1.41 22.48 1.95
N LYS A 287 0.54 22.62 0.95
CA LYS A 287 -0.32 23.81 0.74
C LYS A 287 -1.80 23.44 0.68
N PHE A 288 -2.09 22.18 0.37
CA PHE A 288 -3.44 21.69 0.15
C PHE A 288 -3.67 20.44 0.99
N ILE A 289 -4.81 20.37 1.68
CA ILE A 289 -5.23 19.15 2.38
C ILE A 289 -6.62 18.76 1.89
N VAL A 290 -6.73 17.53 1.41
CA VAL A 290 -7.96 16.91 0.92
C VAL A 290 -8.36 15.84 1.91
N PHE A 291 -9.53 15.99 2.51
CA PHE A 291 -10.08 15.04 3.48
C PHE A 291 -11.14 14.16 2.82
N ASP A 292 -11.08 12.85 3.07
CA ASP A 292 -12.27 12.02 2.93
C ASP A 292 -13.36 12.43 3.93
N VAL A 293 -14.58 11.96 3.71
CA VAL A 293 -15.72 12.23 4.56
C VAL A 293 -15.94 11.09 5.53
N GLY A 294 -16.33 9.90 5.04
CA GLY A 294 -16.60 8.75 5.90
C GLY A 294 -15.32 8.28 6.61
N GLY A 295 -15.39 8.01 7.91
CA GLY A 295 -14.25 7.53 8.69
C GLY A 295 -13.15 8.58 8.95
N VAL A 296 -13.27 9.78 8.37
CA VAL A 296 -12.31 10.89 8.51
C VAL A 296 -12.95 12.14 9.13
N LEU A 297 -13.96 12.71 8.48
CA LEU A 297 -14.69 13.88 8.99
C LEU A 297 -15.97 13.48 9.70
N ILE A 298 -16.65 12.43 9.23
CA ILE A 298 -17.90 11.97 9.81
C ILE A 298 -17.86 10.50 10.17
N GLU A 299 -18.53 10.17 11.26
CA GLU A 299 -18.95 8.81 11.60
C GLU A 299 -20.45 8.66 11.35
N THR A 300 -20.86 7.48 10.89
CA THR A 300 -22.28 7.11 10.81
C THR A 300 -22.77 6.79 12.22
N ILE A 301 -23.91 7.35 12.61
CA ILE A 301 -24.54 7.09 13.92
C ILE A 301 -25.80 6.25 13.78
N GLU A 302 -26.23 5.66 14.88
CA GLU A 302 -27.55 5.03 14.97
C GLU A 302 -28.64 6.07 15.32
N PRO A 303 -29.81 6.03 14.66
CA PRO A 303 -30.14 5.16 13.53
C PRO A 303 -29.41 5.57 12.24
N ASP A 304 -28.87 4.59 11.53
CA ASP A 304 -28.25 4.84 10.22
C ASP A 304 -29.30 5.11 9.14
N LEU A 305 -28.85 5.44 7.93
CA LEU A 305 -29.74 5.73 6.81
C LEU A 305 -30.67 4.56 6.48
N GLU A 306 -30.18 3.32 6.53
CA GLU A 306 -30.97 2.14 6.19
C GLU A 306 -32.11 1.94 7.20
N GLN A 307 -31.84 2.20 8.48
CA GLN A 307 -32.84 2.18 9.55
C GLN A 307 -33.87 3.31 9.40
N LEU A 308 -33.45 4.51 8.98
CA LEU A 308 -34.38 5.62 8.73
C LEU A 308 -35.31 5.31 7.54
N ILE A 309 -34.76 4.79 6.44
CA ILE A 309 -35.53 4.36 5.27
C ILE A 309 -36.48 3.22 5.64
N SER A 310 -35.99 2.25 6.41
CA SER A 310 -36.78 1.13 6.94
C SER A 310 -37.99 1.62 7.76
N ARG A 311 -37.79 2.60 8.65
CA ARG A 311 -38.88 3.21 9.43
C ARG A 311 -39.85 4.00 8.57
N GLN A 312 -39.36 4.81 7.63
CA GLN A 312 -40.20 5.63 6.76
C GLN A 312 -41.07 4.80 5.81
N LEU A 313 -40.54 3.69 5.31
CA LEU A 313 -41.24 2.81 4.38
C LEU A 313 -41.94 1.64 5.07
N ASN A 314 -41.80 1.50 6.39
CA ASN A 314 -42.29 0.37 7.18
C ASN A 314 -41.84 -0.99 6.59
N LEU A 315 -40.54 -1.11 6.31
CA LEU A 315 -39.90 -2.30 5.76
C LEU A 315 -38.90 -2.88 6.74
N ASP A 316 -38.59 -4.17 6.61
CA ASP A 316 -37.46 -4.79 7.31
C ASP A 316 -36.14 -4.13 6.88
N THR A 317 -35.31 -3.76 7.86
CA THR A 317 -33.98 -3.18 7.62
C THR A 317 -33.09 -4.11 6.79
N SER A 318 -33.21 -5.43 6.97
CA SER A 318 -32.43 -6.41 6.17
C SER A 318 -32.73 -6.30 4.66
N LYS A 319 -34.00 -6.04 4.31
CA LYS A 319 -34.44 -5.83 2.93
C LYS A 319 -33.92 -4.52 2.36
N VAL A 320 -33.88 -3.47 3.20
CA VAL A 320 -33.28 -2.20 2.81
C VAL A 320 -31.79 -2.38 2.53
N HIS A 321 -31.06 -3.04 3.43
CA HIS A 321 -29.64 -3.36 3.27
C HIS A 321 -29.35 -4.11 1.96
N GLU A 322 -30.11 -5.15 1.65
CA GLU A 322 -29.96 -5.89 0.40
C GLU A 322 -30.20 -4.99 -0.83
N ALA A 323 -31.19 -4.09 -0.76
CA ALA A 323 -31.47 -3.16 -1.84
C ALA A 323 -30.30 -2.18 -2.08
N PHE A 324 -29.56 -1.79 -1.04
CA PHE A 324 -28.37 -0.93 -1.16
C PHE A 324 -27.24 -1.55 -1.98
N SER A 325 -27.21 -2.87 -2.17
CA SER A 325 -26.21 -3.52 -3.03
C SER A 325 -26.20 -3.01 -4.48
N ILE A 326 -27.31 -2.42 -4.94
CA ILE A 326 -27.36 -1.78 -6.27
C ILE A 326 -26.41 -0.59 -6.41
N PHE A 327 -26.13 0.10 -5.29
CA PHE A 327 -25.29 1.29 -5.27
C PHE A 327 -23.80 0.99 -5.33
N TYR A 328 -23.40 -0.26 -5.07
CA TYR A 328 -22.00 -0.68 -5.04
C TYR A 328 -21.50 -1.25 -6.38
N SER A 329 -22.30 -1.20 -7.46
CA SER A 329 -21.82 -1.63 -8.78
C SER A 329 -20.82 -0.61 -9.38
N LYS A 330 -19.79 -1.12 -10.07
CA LYS A 330 -18.78 -0.27 -10.75
C LYS A 330 -19.41 0.69 -11.77
N GLU A 331 -20.49 0.28 -12.44
CA GLU A 331 -21.21 1.10 -13.41
C GLU A 331 -21.89 2.32 -12.72
N MET A 332 -22.26 2.18 -11.44
CA MET A 332 -22.88 3.26 -10.66
C MET A 332 -21.86 4.33 -10.28
N MET A 333 -20.69 3.89 -9.82
CA MET A 333 -19.59 4.80 -9.45
C MET A 333 -18.99 5.52 -10.67
N ALA A 334 -19.16 4.97 -11.87
CA ALA A 334 -18.76 5.57 -13.15
C ALA A 334 -19.83 6.49 -13.78
N ALA A 335 -21.02 6.63 -13.17
CA ALA A 335 -22.12 7.48 -13.62
C ALA A 335 -22.68 7.12 -15.02
N GLU A 336 -22.71 5.84 -15.39
CA GLU A 336 -23.30 5.35 -16.64
C GLU A 336 -24.84 5.21 -16.58
N ILE A 337 -25.40 5.32 -15.38
CA ILE A 337 -26.85 5.29 -15.10
C ILE A 337 -27.29 6.63 -14.51
N THR A 338 -28.44 7.15 -14.98
CA THR A 338 -29.03 8.37 -14.43
C THR A 338 -29.52 8.15 -13.00
N GLU A 339 -29.50 9.21 -12.19
CA GLU A 339 -30.05 9.20 -10.82
C GLU A 339 -31.43 8.56 -10.79
N GLU A 340 -32.33 9.00 -11.67
CA GLU A 340 -33.71 8.52 -11.74
C GLU A 340 -33.82 7.01 -12.02
N LYS A 341 -33.00 6.47 -12.92
CA LYS A 341 -33.02 5.04 -13.26
C LYS A 341 -32.51 4.21 -12.09
N LEU A 342 -31.41 4.62 -11.48
CA LEU A 342 -30.85 3.99 -10.29
C LEU A 342 -31.86 3.98 -9.15
N LEU A 343 -32.49 5.12 -8.95
CA LEU A 343 -33.50 5.33 -7.94
C LEU A 343 -34.73 4.40 -8.14
N LYS A 344 -35.24 4.29 -9.37
CA LYS A 344 -36.32 3.34 -9.71
C LYS A 344 -35.93 1.89 -9.49
N MET A 345 -34.69 1.51 -9.78
CA MET A 345 -34.23 0.13 -9.55
C MET A 345 -34.15 -0.19 -8.06
N PHE A 346 -33.72 0.76 -7.22
CA PHE A 346 -33.73 0.60 -5.76
C PHE A 346 -35.16 0.41 -5.23
N LEU A 347 -36.11 1.25 -5.65
CA LEU A 347 -37.53 1.11 -5.29
C LEU A 347 -38.10 -0.25 -5.73
N GLY A 348 -37.73 -0.71 -6.93
CA GLY A 348 -38.11 -2.02 -7.44
C GLY A 348 -37.64 -3.16 -6.53
N ARG A 349 -36.41 -3.09 -5.99
CA ARG A 349 -35.89 -4.07 -5.03
C ARG A 349 -36.61 -4.00 -3.68
N LEU A 350 -36.96 -2.80 -3.23
CA LEU A 350 -37.78 -2.63 -2.03
C LEU A 350 -39.23 -3.11 -2.22
N GLY A 351 -39.70 -3.27 -3.46
CA GLY A 351 -41.08 -3.63 -3.77
C GLY A 351 -42.07 -2.52 -3.42
N VAL A 352 -41.61 -1.26 -3.47
CA VAL A 352 -42.42 -0.08 -3.16
C VAL A 352 -42.50 0.83 -4.37
N SER A 353 -43.57 1.62 -4.44
CA SER A 353 -43.76 2.62 -5.48
C SER A 353 -43.92 3.98 -4.82
N MET A 354 -43.35 5.02 -5.43
CA MET A 354 -43.48 6.39 -4.97
C MET A 354 -44.02 7.26 -6.10
N THR A 355 -44.88 8.21 -5.73
CA THR A 355 -45.60 9.08 -6.65
C THR A 355 -44.75 10.22 -7.19
N SER A 356 -43.71 10.64 -6.47
CA SER A 356 -42.77 11.67 -6.95
C SER A 356 -41.31 11.29 -6.71
N MET A 357 -40.44 11.76 -7.60
CA MET A 357 -38.98 11.63 -7.44
C MET A 357 -38.44 12.48 -6.28
N GLU A 358 -39.18 13.50 -5.85
CA GLU A 358 -38.80 14.37 -4.73
C GLU A 358 -39.00 13.66 -3.40
N ASP A 359 -40.13 12.97 -3.21
CA ASP A 359 -40.38 12.13 -2.02
C ASP A 359 -39.27 11.07 -1.88
N PHE A 360 -38.82 10.53 -3.01
CA PHE A 360 -37.80 9.50 -2.98
C PHE A 360 -36.40 10.05 -2.68
N ARG A 361 -36.06 11.25 -3.18
CA ARG A 361 -34.85 11.96 -2.71
C ARG A 361 -34.94 12.29 -1.22
N GLY A 362 -36.14 12.54 -0.71
CA GLY A 362 -36.43 12.73 0.71
C GLY A 362 -35.95 11.57 1.58
N LEU A 363 -36.00 10.33 1.09
CA LEU A 363 -35.50 9.16 1.82
C LEU A 363 -33.99 9.20 2.10
N PHE A 364 -33.22 9.94 1.30
CA PHE A 364 -31.77 10.09 1.45
C PHE A 364 -31.40 11.42 2.11
N ALA A 365 -32.37 12.31 2.35
CA ALA A 365 -32.18 13.69 2.78
C ALA A 365 -32.00 13.84 4.31
N HIS A 366 -31.11 13.04 4.90
CA HIS A 366 -30.90 12.96 6.34
C HIS A 366 -29.51 13.47 6.77
N PRO A 367 -29.22 14.78 6.78
CA PRO A 367 -27.93 15.29 7.26
C PRO A 367 -27.67 14.99 8.74
N GLU A 368 -28.70 14.71 9.54
CA GLU A 368 -28.61 14.38 10.95
C GLU A 368 -27.93 13.04 11.24
N ILE A 369 -27.79 12.14 10.25
CA ILE A 369 -27.02 10.90 10.41
C ILE A 369 -25.50 11.12 10.38
N CYS A 370 -25.07 12.33 10.03
CA CYS A 370 -23.67 12.71 10.05
C CYS A 370 -23.31 13.23 11.43
N LYS A 371 -22.38 12.56 12.11
CA LYS A 371 -21.76 13.09 13.33
C LYS A 371 -20.28 13.32 13.08
N SER A 372 -19.73 14.40 13.63
CA SER A 372 -18.29 14.65 13.51
C SER A 372 -17.50 13.62 14.31
N ILE A 373 -16.38 13.15 13.76
CA ILE A 373 -15.39 12.42 14.53
C ILE A 373 -14.87 13.30 15.67
N ALA A 374 -14.77 12.73 16.88
CA ALA A 374 -14.31 13.44 18.06
C ALA A 374 -12.95 14.13 17.81
N GLY A 375 -12.83 15.40 18.21
CA GLY A 375 -11.63 16.22 18.03
C GLY A 375 -11.42 16.80 16.63
N MET A 376 -12.07 16.25 15.59
CA MET A 376 -11.82 16.65 14.20
C MET A 376 -12.32 18.06 13.89
N GLN A 377 -13.46 18.49 14.45
CA GLN A 377 -13.95 19.88 14.27
C GLN A 377 -12.95 20.93 14.74
N ASN A 378 -12.38 20.73 15.94
CA ASN A 378 -11.37 21.62 16.48
C ASN A 378 -10.10 21.61 15.63
N LEU A 379 -9.67 20.43 15.18
CA LEU A 379 -8.50 20.31 14.31
C LEU A 379 -8.71 21.03 12.96
N ILE A 380 -9.86 20.85 12.31
CA ILE A 380 -10.18 21.55 11.05
C ILE A 380 -10.24 23.06 11.28
N ALA A 381 -10.78 23.52 12.40
CA ALA A 381 -10.77 24.94 12.75
C ALA A 381 -9.34 25.48 12.96
N ASP A 382 -8.48 24.74 13.67
CA ASP A 382 -7.07 25.08 13.89
C ASP A 382 -6.32 25.23 12.55
N ILE A 383 -6.55 24.30 11.61
CA ILE A 383 -5.94 24.33 10.27
C ILE A 383 -6.49 25.48 9.43
N ALA A 384 -7.82 25.68 9.42
CA ALA A 384 -8.46 26.71 8.61
C ALA A 384 -8.06 28.15 9.00
N ASN A 385 -7.59 28.35 10.24
CA ASN A 385 -7.05 29.63 10.70
C ASN A 385 -5.65 29.93 10.12
N LYS A 386 -4.99 28.96 9.47
CA LYS A 386 -3.69 29.15 8.81
C LYS A 386 -3.92 29.62 7.37
N SER A 387 -3.58 30.87 7.07
CA SER A 387 -3.82 31.49 5.76
C SER A 387 -3.10 30.83 4.58
N GLU A 388 -2.12 29.98 4.83
CA GLU A 388 -1.28 29.33 3.81
C GLU A 388 -1.80 27.96 3.38
N ILE A 389 -2.81 27.40 4.07
CA ILE A 389 -3.36 26.07 3.78
C ILE A 389 -4.76 26.17 3.20
N THR A 390 -4.96 25.49 2.08
CA THR A 390 -6.25 25.35 1.41
C THR A 390 -6.86 24.00 1.73
N LEU A 391 -8.05 24.00 2.33
CA LEU A 391 -8.79 22.79 2.68
C LEU A 391 -9.80 22.41 1.59
N MET A 392 -9.91 21.11 1.34
CA MET A 392 -10.90 20.48 0.47
C MET A 392 -11.46 19.21 1.09
N VAL A 393 -12.64 18.82 0.61
CA VAL A 393 -13.28 17.56 0.95
C VAL A 393 -13.52 16.76 -0.32
N PHE A 394 -13.19 15.47 -0.30
CA PHE A 394 -13.48 14.57 -1.39
C PHE A 394 -13.97 13.20 -0.91
N SER A 395 -15.24 12.89 -1.17
CA SER A 395 -15.87 11.62 -0.81
C SER A 395 -16.23 10.81 -2.04
N ASP A 396 -15.96 9.50 -1.98
CA ASP A 396 -16.68 8.54 -2.81
C ASP A 396 -18.09 8.38 -2.21
N SER A 397 -19.13 8.85 -2.92
CA SER A 397 -20.52 8.75 -2.49
C SER A 397 -21.45 8.67 -3.69
N ILE A 398 -22.63 8.08 -3.49
CA ILE A 398 -23.65 7.98 -4.53
C ILE A 398 -24.44 9.28 -4.69
N LEU A 399 -24.97 9.50 -5.89
CA LEU A 399 -25.66 10.74 -6.24
C LEU A 399 -26.84 11.08 -5.31
N PRO A 400 -27.68 10.12 -4.86
CA PRO A 400 -28.77 10.42 -3.93
C PRO A 400 -28.29 10.91 -2.56
N LEU A 401 -27.09 10.50 -2.14
CA LEU A 401 -26.49 10.90 -0.86
C LEU A 401 -25.65 12.18 -0.96
N ALA A 402 -25.21 12.56 -2.15
CA ALA A 402 -24.27 13.66 -2.35
C ALA A 402 -24.70 14.96 -1.67
N LYS A 403 -25.99 15.32 -1.75
CA LYS A 403 -26.52 16.56 -1.15
C LYS A 403 -26.52 16.49 0.38
N SER A 404 -26.96 15.38 0.96
CA SER A 404 -27.03 15.19 2.42
C SER A 404 -25.65 15.13 3.04
N VAL A 405 -24.73 14.41 2.41
CA VAL A 405 -23.33 14.31 2.84
C VAL A 405 -22.66 15.68 2.77
N SER A 406 -22.77 16.39 1.65
CA SER A 406 -22.17 17.72 1.49
C SER A 406 -22.76 18.73 2.49
N GLY A 407 -24.08 18.72 2.66
CA GLY A 407 -24.77 19.59 3.62
C GLY A 407 -24.42 19.29 5.07
N GLY A 408 -24.37 18.01 5.45
CA GLY A 408 -23.97 17.57 6.79
C GLY A 408 -22.52 17.95 7.10
N VAL A 409 -21.59 17.74 6.16
CA VAL A 409 -20.19 18.17 6.32
C VAL A 409 -20.10 19.69 6.50
N LEU A 410 -20.76 20.49 5.66
CA LEU A 410 -20.71 21.96 5.78
C LEU A 410 -21.37 22.47 7.07
N ALA A 411 -22.41 21.79 7.57
CA ALA A 411 -23.03 22.12 8.85
C ALA A 411 -22.11 21.82 10.03
N LEU A 412 -21.39 20.69 9.99
CA LEU A 412 -20.44 20.29 11.04
C LEU A 412 -19.12 21.07 10.98
N TYR A 413 -18.73 21.54 9.80
CA TYR A 413 -17.43 22.17 9.54
C TYR A 413 -17.61 23.52 8.83
N PRO A 414 -18.10 24.56 9.51
CA PRO A 414 -18.48 25.84 8.90
C PRO A 414 -17.29 26.66 8.33
N ARG A 415 -16.05 26.24 8.61
CA ARG A 415 -14.84 26.83 8.05
C ARG A 415 -14.46 26.25 6.69
N LEU A 416 -15.13 25.19 6.23
CA LEU A 416 -14.94 24.63 4.91
C LEU A 416 -15.75 25.40 3.86
N SER A 417 -15.19 25.52 2.68
CA SER A 417 -15.80 26.25 1.58
C SER A 417 -16.76 25.35 0.78
N PRO A 418 -18.02 25.73 0.52
CA PRO A 418 -18.97 24.91 -0.23
C PRO A 418 -18.50 24.53 -1.65
N ASP A 419 -17.77 25.42 -2.32
CA ASP A 419 -17.13 25.22 -3.63
C ASP A 419 -15.94 24.24 -3.60
N ARG A 420 -15.59 23.74 -2.41
CA ARG A 420 -14.46 22.82 -2.18
C ARG A 420 -14.88 21.47 -1.61
N VAL A 421 -16.17 21.15 -1.69
CA VAL A 421 -16.72 19.84 -1.33
C VAL A 421 -17.04 19.08 -2.60
N PHE A 422 -16.28 18.00 -2.83
CA PHE A 422 -16.36 17.20 -4.04
C PHE A 422 -16.90 15.82 -3.74
N ILE A 423 -17.83 15.36 -4.56
CA ILE A 423 -18.43 14.03 -4.46
C ILE A 423 -18.22 13.28 -5.77
N SER A 424 -17.76 12.02 -5.68
CA SER A 424 -17.40 11.19 -6.83
C SER A 424 -18.50 11.06 -7.89
N SER A 425 -19.76 10.87 -7.47
CA SER A 425 -20.90 10.74 -8.37
C SER A 425 -21.21 12.02 -9.16
N VAL A 426 -20.91 13.18 -8.57
CA VAL A 426 -21.06 14.49 -9.23
C VAL A 426 -19.90 14.74 -10.19
N LEU A 427 -18.69 14.38 -9.77
CA LEU A 427 -17.48 14.47 -10.60
C LEU A 427 -17.39 13.39 -11.69
N LYS A 428 -18.24 12.37 -11.63
CA LYS A 428 -18.19 11.17 -12.48
C LYS A 428 -16.79 10.54 -12.44
N SER A 429 -16.26 10.35 -11.25
CA SER A 429 -14.94 9.76 -11.03
C SER A 429 -14.76 9.29 -9.58
N SER A 430 -14.27 8.06 -9.39
CA SER A 430 -14.04 7.45 -8.07
C SER A 430 -12.56 7.37 -7.72
N LYS A 431 -12.25 7.39 -6.43
CA LYS A 431 -10.91 7.12 -5.87
C LYS A 431 -10.31 5.81 -6.36
N MET A 432 -11.11 4.75 -6.51
CA MET A 432 -10.66 3.42 -6.96
C MET A 432 -10.00 3.44 -8.36
N GLY A 433 -10.54 4.26 -9.26
CA GLY A 433 -10.01 4.41 -10.63
C GLY A 433 -8.76 5.27 -10.71
N GLY A 434 -8.53 6.12 -9.71
CA GLY A 434 -7.44 7.08 -9.68
C GLY A 434 -7.72 8.38 -10.46
N ASP A 435 -8.54 8.35 -11.50
CA ASP A 435 -8.90 9.53 -12.29
C ASP A 435 -9.46 10.70 -11.46
N ALA A 436 -10.03 10.41 -10.30
CA ALA A 436 -10.55 11.42 -9.39
C ALA A 436 -9.45 12.32 -8.84
N TYR A 437 -8.25 11.78 -8.56
CA TYR A 437 -7.13 12.57 -8.07
C TYR A 437 -6.64 13.57 -9.12
N ALA A 438 -6.61 13.18 -10.41
CA ALA A 438 -6.31 14.12 -11.49
C ALA A 438 -7.31 15.27 -11.53
N LYS A 439 -8.61 14.97 -11.45
CA LYS A 439 -9.67 15.99 -11.44
C LYS A 439 -9.54 16.93 -10.23
N ILE A 440 -9.19 16.41 -9.06
CA ILE A 440 -8.97 17.22 -7.85
C ILE A 440 -7.76 18.15 -8.01
N LEU A 441 -6.66 17.66 -8.57
CA LEU A 441 -5.49 18.49 -8.86
C LEU A 441 -5.84 19.62 -9.84
N GLU A 442 -6.66 19.33 -10.86
CA GLU A 442 -7.18 20.36 -11.77
C GLU A 442 -7.99 21.43 -11.03
N GLN A 443 -8.80 21.05 -10.03
CA GLN A 443 -9.54 22.02 -9.19
C GLN A 443 -8.62 22.94 -8.38
N PHE A 444 -7.39 22.50 -8.08
CA PHE A 444 -6.36 23.33 -7.44
C PHE A 444 -5.51 24.14 -8.43
N GLY A 445 -5.83 24.11 -9.73
CA GLY A 445 -5.02 24.77 -10.76
C GLY A 445 -3.75 23.99 -11.12
N ASN A 446 -3.77 22.66 -10.94
CA ASN A 446 -2.64 21.75 -11.19
C ASN A 446 -1.37 22.12 -10.41
N PRO A 447 -1.43 22.15 -9.06
CA PRO A 447 -0.25 22.38 -8.25
C PRO A 447 0.71 21.19 -8.39
N ASP A 448 1.93 21.37 -7.89
CA ASP A 448 2.81 20.23 -7.64
C ASP A 448 2.09 19.24 -6.69
N PRO A 449 1.84 17.98 -7.11
CA PRO A 449 1.11 17.01 -6.30
C PRO A 449 1.75 16.77 -4.92
N GLN A 450 3.07 16.94 -4.78
CA GLN A 450 3.76 16.79 -3.50
C GLN A 450 3.40 17.88 -2.48
N THR A 451 2.72 18.95 -2.90
CA THR A 451 2.15 19.96 -2.02
C THR A 451 0.75 19.60 -1.49
N VAL A 452 0.18 18.48 -1.96
CA VAL A 452 -1.17 18.03 -1.58
C VAL A 452 -1.08 16.84 -0.64
N LEU A 453 -1.76 16.95 0.50
CA LEU A 453 -1.98 15.85 1.44
C LEU A 453 -3.39 15.29 1.26
N PHE A 454 -3.49 13.98 1.04
CA PHE A 454 -4.74 13.26 0.99
C PHE A 454 -4.90 12.41 2.25
N VAL A 455 -5.98 12.66 2.99
CA VAL A 455 -6.30 12.03 4.28
C VAL A 455 -7.52 11.13 4.10
N ASP A 456 -7.39 9.84 4.40
CA ASP A 456 -8.42 8.83 4.14
C ASP A 456 -8.40 7.75 5.23
N ASP A 457 -9.51 7.03 5.45
CA ASP A 457 -9.55 5.88 6.37
C ASP A 457 -9.17 4.56 5.67
N LYS A 458 -9.02 4.58 4.34
CA LYS A 458 -8.63 3.41 3.54
C LYS A 458 -7.22 3.56 2.96
N LEU A 459 -6.35 2.63 3.33
CA LEU A 459 -4.98 2.52 2.83
C LEU A 459 -4.91 2.46 1.30
N THR A 460 -5.88 1.78 0.69
CA THR A 460 -5.95 1.64 -0.77
C THR A 460 -6.10 2.98 -1.47
N TYR A 461 -6.81 3.95 -0.87
CA TYR A 461 -7.02 5.28 -1.42
C TYR A 461 -5.81 6.19 -1.19
N SER A 462 -5.30 6.29 0.03
CA SER A 462 -4.08 7.07 0.31
C SER A 462 -2.88 6.59 -0.50
N SER A 463 -2.72 5.27 -0.64
CA SER A 463 -1.64 4.66 -1.41
C SER A 463 -1.84 4.90 -2.89
N ALA A 464 -3.06 4.88 -3.41
CA ALA A 464 -3.33 5.25 -4.80
C ALA A 464 -2.98 6.73 -5.07
N ALA A 465 -3.35 7.66 -4.18
CA ALA A 465 -2.97 9.06 -4.29
C ALA A 465 -1.44 9.24 -4.32
N ARG A 466 -0.75 8.53 -3.43
CA ARG A 466 0.72 8.55 -3.34
C ARG A 466 1.39 7.95 -4.57
N ILE A 467 1.05 6.72 -4.93
CA ILE A 467 1.75 5.96 -5.97
C ILE A 467 1.43 6.47 -7.37
N LYS A 468 0.16 6.75 -7.66
CA LYS A 468 -0.25 7.11 -9.03
C LYS A 468 -0.10 8.61 -9.31
N PHE A 469 -0.18 9.45 -8.28
CA PHE A 469 -0.20 10.91 -8.44
C PHE A 469 0.92 11.63 -7.69
N ASN A 470 1.79 10.91 -6.96
CA ASN A 470 2.88 11.50 -6.19
C ASN A 470 2.37 12.54 -5.16
N MET A 471 1.14 12.36 -4.68
CA MET A 471 0.60 13.12 -3.55
C MET A 471 1.16 12.58 -2.23
N ARG A 472 1.00 13.33 -1.15
CA ARG A 472 1.21 12.78 0.19
C ARG A 472 -0.06 12.05 0.61
N GLY A 473 0.09 10.84 1.13
CA GLY A 473 -1.01 10.05 1.67
C GLY A 473 -0.89 9.95 3.18
N PHE A 474 -2.01 10.01 3.89
CA PHE A 474 -2.10 9.72 5.30
C PHE A 474 -3.36 8.89 5.56
N THR A 475 -3.21 7.72 6.17
CA THR A 475 -4.31 6.81 6.46
C THR A 475 -4.56 6.67 7.93
N PHE A 476 -5.82 6.72 8.35
CA PHE A 476 -6.17 6.28 9.70
C PHE A 476 -6.26 4.75 9.77
N GLU A 477 -5.29 4.11 10.41
CA GLU A 477 -5.25 2.65 10.62
C GLU A 477 -5.15 2.29 12.11
N GLY A 478 -5.55 1.06 12.43
CA GLY A 478 -5.45 0.49 13.78
C GLY A 478 -6.25 1.27 14.82
N ASP A 479 -5.69 1.42 16.02
CA ASP A 479 -6.31 2.18 17.12
C ASP A 479 -6.51 3.68 16.78
N ALA A 480 -5.70 4.21 15.85
CA ALA A 480 -5.80 5.58 15.38
C ALA A 480 -6.91 5.80 14.33
N ALA A 481 -7.73 4.79 14.05
CA ALA A 481 -8.89 4.89 13.17
C ALA A 481 -10.18 5.32 13.87
N LYS A 482 -10.17 5.53 15.20
CA LYS A 482 -11.40 5.76 15.97
C LYS A 482 -11.36 7.03 16.81
N GLY A 483 -12.38 7.87 16.63
CA GLY A 483 -12.69 9.00 17.50
C GLY A 483 -11.54 9.99 17.65
N GLU A 484 -11.27 10.38 18.90
CA GLU A 484 -10.27 11.40 19.25
C GLU A 484 -8.84 10.98 18.85
N ALA A 485 -8.54 9.68 18.83
CA ALA A 485 -7.22 9.19 18.48
C ALA A 485 -6.83 9.55 17.03
N SER A 486 -7.81 9.53 16.11
CA SER A 486 -7.64 9.97 14.72
C SER A 486 -7.19 11.43 14.68
N ALA A 487 -7.96 12.32 15.31
CA ALA A 487 -7.66 13.75 15.36
C ALA A 487 -6.29 14.03 16.00
N GLN A 488 -5.95 13.37 17.11
CA GLN A 488 -4.67 13.56 17.79
C GLN A 488 -3.48 13.07 16.96
N ARG A 489 -3.60 11.95 16.24
CA ARG A 489 -2.52 11.48 15.35
C ARG A 489 -2.30 12.47 14.22
N LEU A 490 -3.36 12.89 13.53
CA LEU A 490 -3.22 13.87 12.46
C LEU A 490 -2.67 15.20 12.97
N LYS A 491 -3.12 15.68 14.14
CA LYS A 491 -2.59 16.89 14.78
C LYS A 491 -1.08 16.81 15.02
N ARG A 492 -0.56 15.67 15.50
CA ARG A 492 0.88 15.46 15.72
C ARG A 492 1.67 15.47 14.41
N GLU A 493 1.17 14.84 13.36
CA GLU A 493 1.84 14.85 12.05
C GLU A 493 1.81 16.25 11.42
N LEU A 494 0.69 16.97 11.50
CA LEU A 494 0.59 18.35 11.00
C LEU A 494 1.49 19.32 11.78
N ALA A 495 1.65 19.13 13.08
CA ALA A 495 2.64 19.88 13.88
C ALA A 495 4.08 19.54 13.44
N SER A 496 4.38 18.27 13.19
CA SER A 496 5.69 17.83 12.66
C SER A 496 5.96 18.35 11.26
N ALA A 497 4.92 18.61 10.47
CA ALA A 497 4.96 19.27 9.17
C ALA A 497 5.11 20.80 9.26
N GLN A 498 5.11 21.36 10.48
CA GLN A 498 5.09 22.80 10.75
C GLN A 498 3.87 23.53 10.14
N ILE A 499 2.72 22.85 10.09
CA ILE A 499 1.44 23.43 9.68
C ILE A 499 0.71 24.01 10.89
N LEU A 500 0.71 23.28 12.01
CA LEU A 500 0.04 23.67 13.25
C LEU A 500 0.99 24.33 14.25
#